data_AF-A0A820NS06-F1
#
_entry.id   AF-A0A820NS06-F1
#
_cell.length_a   1.000
_cell.length_b   1.000
_cell.length_c   1.000
_cell.angle_alpha   90.00
_cell.angle_beta   90.00
_cell.angle_gamma   90.00
#
_symmetry.space_group_name_H-M   'P 1'
#
loop_
_entity.id
_entity.type
_entity.pdbx_description
1 polymer ?
#
loop_
_entity_poly.entity_id
_entity_poly.type
_entity_poly.pdbx_seq_one_letter_code
_entity_poly.pdbx_strand_id
1 'polypeptide(L)'
;AILLVNYVTLLKQWINHEREYKYNEKKIVLDLKEKNAENLSPWERQSTEMIVSKQYREQFKAFLAYFESEMELIQDKDLQQEVKLLTKLIDYEY
;
A
#
# COMPACT_ATOMS: atom_id res chain seq x y z
N ALA A 1 -5.46 14.27 -16.40
CA ALA A 1 -5.81 13.05 -15.65
C ALA A 1 -5.63 13.29 -14.16
N ILE A 2 -6.64 13.82 -13.46
CA ILE A 2 -6.59 14.11 -12.02
C ILE A 2 -6.86 12.83 -11.20
N LEU A 3 -7.74 11.95 -11.71
CA LEU A 3 -8.14 10.71 -11.05
C LEU A 3 -6.96 9.74 -10.82
N LEU A 4 -6.16 9.48 -11.86
CA LEU A 4 -4.96 8.64 -11.77
C LEU A 4 -3.89 9.25 -10.85
N VAL A 5 -3.76 10.58 -10.83
CA VAL A 5 -2.84 11.26 -9.91
C VAL A 5 -3.27 11.03 -8.47
N ASN A 6 -4.57 11.15 -8.18
CA ASN A 6 -5.12 10.89 -6.85
C ASN A 6 -4.94 9.42 -6.44
N TYR A 7 -5.19 8.47 -7.35
CA TYR A 7 -4.95 7.05 -7.14
C TYR A 7 -3.48 6.76 -6.82
N VAL A 8 -2.55 7.23 -7.64
CA VAL A 8 -1.10 7.04 -7.42
C VAL A 8 -0.65 7.70 -6.11
N THR A 9 -1.23 8.85 -5.77
CA THR A 9 -0.92 9.56 -4.52
C THR A 9 -1.36 8.74 -3.32
N LEU A 10 -2.57 8.19 -3.35
CA LEU A 10 -3.11 7.34 -2.29
C LEU A 10 -2.24 6.09 -2.08
N LEU A 11 -1.83 5.43 -3.17
CA LEU A 11 -0.93 4.27 -3.09
C LEU A 11 0.43 4.62 -2.50
N LYS A 12 1.02 5.76 -2.88
CA LYS A 12 2.30 6.21 -2.32
C LYS A 12 2.19 6.49 -0.83
N GLN A 13 1.10 7.12 -0.40
CA GLN A 13 0.84 7.38 1.01
C GLN A 13 0.74 6.07 1.81
N TRP A 14 -0.01 5.09 1.29
CA TRP A 14 -0.10 3.76 1.90
C TRP A 14 1.26 3.07 2.01
N ILE A 15 2.02 2.98 0.92
CA ILE A 15 3.34 2.33 0.91
C ILE A 15 4.29 2.97 1.93
N ASN A 16 4.27 4.30 2.02
CA ASN A 16 5.11 5.01 2.99
C ASN A 16 4.68 4.73 4.42
N HIS A 17 3.38 4.77 4.70
CA HIS A 17 2.83 4.48 6.03
C HIS A 17 3.19 3.07 6.52
N GLU A 18 2.98 2.05 5.69
CA GLU A 18 3.28 0.66 6.07
C GLU A 18 4.79 0.43 6.27
N ARG A 19 5.63 1.07 5.46
CA ARG A 19 7.10 1.00 5.61
C ARG A 19 7.58 1.73 6.85
N GLU A 20 7.05 2.90 7.14
CA GLU A 20 7.39 3.68 8.33
C GLU A 20 6.95 2.96 9.60
N TYR A 21 5.74 2.40 9.62
CA TYR A 21 5.25 1.58 10.73
C TYR A 21 6.17 0.40 11.01
N LYS A 22 6.52 -0.39 9.98
CA LYS A 22 7.45 -1.52 10.12
C LYS A 22 8.87 -1.11 10.48
N TYR A 23 9.35 0.01 9.96
CA TYR A 23 10.68 0.53 10.31
C TYR A 23 10.73 0.93 11.78
N ASN A 24 9.71 1.64 12.27
CA ASN A 24 9.63 2.04 13.67
C ASN A 24 9.47 0.84 14.60
N GLU A 25 8.62 -0.14 14.25
CA GLU A 25 8.51 -1.41 14.97
C GLU A 25 9.85 -2.16 15.01
N LYS A 26 10.50 -2.33 13.85
CA LYS A 26 11.80 -3.01 13.76
C LYS A 26 12.90 -2.27 14.50
N LYS A 27 12.90 -0.94 14.52
CA LYS A 27 13.85 -0.11 15.28
C LYS A 27 13.68 -0.33 16.78
N ILE A 28 12.43 -0.34 17.28
CA ILE A 28 12.11 -0.67 18.68
C ILE A 28 12.61 -2.08 19.02
N VAL A 29 12.44 -3.05 18.11
CA VAL A 29 12.90 -4.44 18.31
C VAL A 29 14.43 -4.58 18.17
N LEU A 30 15.10 -3.82 17.29
CA LEU A 30 16.56 -3.85 17.12
C LEU A 30 17.27 -3.26 18.34
N ASP A 31 16.73 -2.20 18.93
CA ASP A 31 17.21 -1.66 20.23
C ASP A 31 17.09 -2.71 21.35
N LEU A 32 16.34 -3.80 21.15
CA LEU A 32 16.15 -4.90 22.10
C LEU A 32 16.84 -6.22 21.70
N LYS A 33 17.19 -6.45 20.42
CA LYS A 33 17.79 -7.70 19.92
C LYS A 33 18.72 -7.45 18.72
N GLU A 34 20.00 -7.35 19.02
CA GLU A 34 21.12 -7.16 18.09
C GLU A 34 21.54 -8.42 17.29
N LYS A 35 20.72 -9.47 17.18
CA LYS A 35 21.14 -10.74 16.56
C LYS A 35 20.24 -11.11 15.40
N ASN A 36 20.87 -11.58 14.31
CA ASN A 36 20.31 -12.23 13.11
C ASN A 36 20.30 -11.41 11.81
N ALA A 37 21.38 -10.67 11.50
CA ALA A 37 21.61 -10.09 10.17
C ALA A 37 22.83 -10.69 9.45
N GLU A 38 23.20 -11.94 9.74
CA GLU A 38 24.53 -12.48 9.40
C GLU A 38 24.72 -12.97 7.94
N ASN A 39 23.72 -12.91 7.05
CA ASN A 39 23.83 -13.55 5.72
C ASN A 39 23.37 -12.72 4.50
N LEU A 40 23.25 -11.39 4.59
CA LEU A 40 22.90 -10.56 3.42
C LEU A 40 24.11 -9.75 2.94
N SER A 41 24.31 -9.69 1.62
CA SER A 41 25.29 -8.79 1.01
C SER A 41 24.97 -7.33 1.37
N PRO A 42 25.97 -6.42 1.45
CA PRO A 42 25.72 -4.99 1.74
C PRO A 42 24.74 -4.31 0.78
N TRP A 43 24.54 -4.90 -0.40
CA TRP A 43 23.64 -4.41 -1.44
C TRP A 43 22.26 -5.08 -1.43
N GLU A 44 22.09 -6.16 -0.66
CA GLU A 44 20.84 -6.90 -0.60
C GLU A 44 19.95 -6.40 0.52
N ARG A 45 18.75 -5.97 0.13
CA ARG A 45 17.67 -5.66 1.06
C ARG A 45 16.68 -6.82 1.07
N GLN A 46 16.42 -7.35 2.25
CA GLN A 46 15.40 -8.36 2.44
C GLN A 46 14.02 -7.80 2.09
N SER A 47 13.29 -8.49 1.23
CA SER A 47 11.89 -8.17 0.97
C SER A 47 11.10 -8.33 2.26
N THR A 48 10.27 -7.34 2.57
CA THR A 48 9.39 -7.37 3.73
C THR A 48 7.96 -7.54 3.22
N GLU A 49 7.23 -8.52 3.78
CA GLU A 49 5.81 -8.67 3.49
C GLU A 49 5.09 -7.34 3.78
N MET A 50 4.19 -6.93 2.89
CA MET A 50 3.46 -5.67 3.03
C MET A 50 2.02 -6.00 3.37
N ILE A 51 1.54 -5.44 4.47
CA ILE A 51 0.16 -5.59 4.94
C ILE A 51 -0.64 -4.34 4.58
N VAL A 52 -1.96 -4.47 4.54
CA VAL A 52 -2.86 -3.32 4.41
C VAL A 52 -3.52 -3.10 5.76
N SER A 53 -3.11 -2.05 6.47
CA SER A 53 -3.74 -1.67 7.74
C SER A 53 -5.24 -1.38 7.56
N LYS A 54 -6.02 -1.61 8.63
CA LYS A 54 -7.48 -1.39 8.62
C LYS A 54 -7.86 0.02 8.16
N GLN A 55 -7.12 1.03 8.64
CA GLN A 55 -7.33 2.43 8.24
C GLN A 55 -7.21 2.62 6.72
N TYR A 56 -6.16 2.06 6.09
CA TYR A 56 -6.00 2.19 4.65
C TYR A 56 -7.01 1.36 3.86
N ARG A 57 -7.50 0.23 4.39
CA ARG A 57 -8.63 -0.48 3.76
C ARG A 57 -9.90 0.37 3.72
N GLU A 58 -10.21 1.08 4.79
CA GLU A 58 -11.36 2.00 4.82
C GLU A 58 -11.18 3.16 3.84
N GLN A 59 -9.98 3.74 3.77
CA GLN A 59 -9.65 4.77 2.79
C GLN A 59 -9.75 4.26 1.36
N PHE A 60 -9.27 3.05 1.07
CA PHE A 60 -9.41 2.43 -0.25
C PHE A 60 -10.86 2.20 -0.62
N LYS A 61 -11.71 1.74 0.32
CA LYS A 61 -13.16 1.59 0.07
C LYS A 61 -13.83 2.91 -0.26
N ALA A 62 -13.55 3.97 0.51
CA ALA A 62 -14.10 5.29 0.25
C ALA A 62 -13.64 5.85 -1.09
N PHE A 63 -12.35 5.69 -1.42
CA PHE A 63 -11.80 6.13 -2.70
C PHE A 63 -12.34 5.30 -3.88
N LEU A 64 -12.54 4.00 -3.71
CA LEU A 64 -13.09 3.12 -4.76
C LEU A 64 -14.48 3.59 -5.20
N ALA A 65 -15.36 3.90 -4.25
CA ALA A 65 -16.70 4.42 -4.56
C ALA A 65 -16.65 5.75 -5.33
N TYR A 66 -15.75 6.66 -4.93
CA TYR A 66 -15.51 7.91 -5.65
C TYR A 66 -14.97 7.65 -7.07
N PHE A 67 -13.98 6.77 -7.18
CA PHE A 67 -13.31 6.43 -8.43
C PHE A 67 -14.26 5.79 -9.45
N GLU A 68 -15.12 4.88 -9.01
CA GLU A 68 -16.14 4.24 -9.85
C GLU A 68 -17.15 5.28 -10.37
N SER A 69 -17.62 6.20 -9.53
CA SER A 69 -18.54 7.26 -9.96
C SER A 69 -17.96 8.18 -11.04
N GLU A 70 -16.68 8.53 -10.92
CA GLU A 70 -15.96 9.35 -11.91
C GLU A 70 -15.67 8.56 -13.19
N MET A 71 -15.34 7.27 -13.07
CA MET A 71 -15.11 6.39 -14.21
C MET A 71 -16.39 6.16 -15.04
N GLU A 72 -17.55 6.01 -14.40
CA GLU A 72 -18.84 5.91 -15.09
C GLU A 72 -19.18 7.17 -15.90
N LEU A 73 -18.85 8.34 -15.37
CA LEU A 73 -19.04 9.62 -16.06
C LEU A 73 -18.16 9.76 -17.30
N ILE A 74 -16.93 9.23 -17.26
CA ILE A 74 -15.93 9.37 -18.32
C ILE A 74 -16.02 8.21 -19.34
N GLN A 75 -16.72 7.12 -19.00
CA GLN A 75 -16.81 5.87 -19.79
C GLN A 75 -15.45 5.30 -20.22
N ASP A 76 -14.43 5.49 -19.39
CA ASP A 76 -13.08 5.03 -19.67
C ASP A 76 -12.90 3.57 -19.23
N LYS A 77 -12.53 2.71 -20.18
CA LYS A 77 -12.35 1.27 -19.95
C LYS A 77 -10.96 0.93 -19.43
N ASP A 78 -9.97 1.82 -19.60
CA ASP A 78 -8.60 1.55 -19.16
C ASP A 78 -8.48 1.61 -17.63
N LEU A 79 -9.34 2.40 -16.96
CA LEU A 79 -9.38 2.56 -15.50
C LEU A 79 -9.91 1.34 -14.72
N GLN A 80 -10.38 0.32 -15.43
CA GLN A 80 -10.86 -0.94 -14.84
C GLN A 80 -9.75 -1.72 -14.13
N GLN A 81 -8.49 -1.54 -14.55
CA GLN A 81 -7.36 -2.22 -13.93
C GLN A 81 -7.12 -1.72 -12.50
N GLU A 82 -7.25 -0.41 -12.28
CA GLU A 82 -7.06 0.25 -10.99
C GLU A 82 -8.14 -0.16 -10.00
N VAL A 83 -9.40 -0.25 -10.45
CA VAL A 83 -10.53 -0.78 -9.65
C VAL A 83 -10.24 -2.21 -9.18
N LYS A 84 -9.77 -3.08 -10.08
CA LYS A 84 -9.41 -4.47 -9.73
C LYS A 84 -8.27 -4.52 -8.72
N LEU A 85 -7.26 -3.67 -8.86
CA LEU A 85 -6.14 -3.59 -7.92
C LEU A 85 -6.58 -3.11 -6.54
N LEU A 86 -7.37 -2.03 -6.46
CA LEU A 86 -7.93 -1.53 -5.20
C LEU A 86 -8.78 -2.59 -4.51
N THR A 87 -9.65 -3.26 -5.26
CA THR A 87 -10.49 -4.34 -4.73
C THR A 87 -9.63 -5.46 -4.13
N LYS A 88 -8.56 -5.85 -4.84
CA LYS A 88 -7.61 -6.85 -4.33
C LYS A 88 -6.90 -6.39 -3.05
N LEU A 89 -6.53 -5.11 -2.94
CA LEU A 89 -5.90 -4.56 -1.73
C LEU A 89 -6.87 -4.49 -0.54
N ILE A 90 -8.15 -4.24 -0.81
CA ILE A 90 -9.20 -4.22 0.23
C ILE A 90 -9.44 -5.64 0.77
N ASP A 91 -9.50 -6.63 -0.12
CA ASP A 91 -9.73 -8.04 0.21
C ASP A 91 -8.49 -8.75 0.76
N TYR A 92 -7.33 -8.12 0.69
CA TYR A 92 -6.08 -8.69 1.18
C TYR A 92 -6.08 -8.80 2.72
N GLU A 93 -6.58 -9.93 3.21
CA GLU A 93 -6.48 -10.37 4.60
C GLU A 93 -5.26 -11.27 4.82
N TYR A 94 -4.59 -11.05 5.95
CA TYR A 94 -3.48 -11.85 6.46
C TYR A 94 -3.95 -12.51 7.76
#